data_AF-A0A4T0UXV7-F1
#
_entry.id   AF-A0A4T0UXV7-F1
#
_cell.length_a   1.000
_cell.length_b   1.000
_cell.length_c   1.000
_cell.angle_alpha   90.00
_cell.angle_beta   90.00
_cell.angle_gamma   90.00
#
_symmetry.space_group_name_H-M   'P 1'
#
loop_
_entity.id
_entity.type
_entity.pdbx_description
1 polymer ?
#
loop_
_entity_poly.entity_id
_entity_poly.type
_entity_poly.pdbx_seq_one_letter_code
_entity_poly.pdbx_strand_id
1 'polypeptide(L)'
;MGKKRKAWIHVGAPGAGDPVEAALAHHHRALVELGYAAVARTSSESFLAAVELLRSHREWGLRRADVEGRWVGMVRRAEQAKVDLVFSQTMLADAAPEQVDLLVDALHAFRVQVVVSAGPGEEARRDALVARWQRAVRKPERLHVLDLPDEDPATVWREFGRLVGFGTASLGLGSVPPAVPPCATLADARREMERLVRRTASLELRLGELDRRRRRFRRTAA
;
A
#
# COMPACT_ATOMS: atom_id res chain seq x y z
N MET A 1 27.89 -13.32 -10.55
CA MET A 1 26.95 -12.20 -10.34
C MET A 1 26.06 -12.53 -9.15
N GLY A 2 26.02 -11.68 -8.12
CA GLY A 2 25.16 -11.91 -6.95
C GLY A 2 23.68 -11.97 -7.32
N LYS A 3 22.89 -12.80 -6.61
CA LYS A 3 21.45 -12.93 -6.85
C LYS A 3 20.77 -11.58 -6.57
N LYS A 4 20.10 -11.00 -7.58
CA LYS A 4 19.33 -9.76 -7.44
C LYS A 4 18.26 -9.95 -6.35
N ARG A 5 18.18 -9.01 -5.39
CA ARG A 5 17.14 -8.95 -4.33
C ARG A 5 15.75 -8.88 -4.95
N LYS A 6 14.74 -9.35 -4.23
CA LYS A 6 13.35 -9.37 -4.70
C LYS A 6 12.59 -8.12 -4.22
N ALA A 7 11.63 -7.69 -5.02
CA ALA A 7 10.61 -6.72 -4.60
C ALA A 7 9.25 -7.39 -4.78
N TRP A 8 8.56 -7.66 -3.68
CA TRP A 8 7.25 -8.29 -3.65
C TRP A 8 6.16 -7.23 -3.63
N ILE A 9 5.36 -7.19 -4.70
CA ILE A 9 4.29 -6.22 -4.91
C ILE A 9 2.97 -6.97 -4.82
N HIS A 10 2.25 -6.75 -3.73
CA HIS A 10 0.92 -7.29 -3.53
C HIS A 10 -0.13 -6.36 -4.12
N VAL A 11 -0.99 -6.93 -4.96
CA VAL A 11 -2.13 -6.28 -5.61
C VAL A 11 -3.34 -7.16 -5.38
N GLY A 12 -4.12 -6.85 -4.36
CA GLY A 12 -5.37 -7.55 -4.04
C GLY A 12 -6.58 -6.76 -4.50
N ALA A 13 -7.71 -7.45 -4.64
CA ALA A 13 -9.00 -6.77 -4.65
C ALA A 13 -9.19 -6.01 -3.31
N PRO A 14 -9.78 -4.79 -3.34
CA PRO A 14 -10.23 -4.11 -2.13
C PRO A 14 -11.12 -5.03 -1.29
N GLY A 15 -11.01 -4.96 0.03
CA GLY A 15 -11.57 -5.93 0.96
C GLY A 15 -10.55 -7.01 1.33
N ALA A 16 -10.54 -8.13 0.60
CA ALA A 16 -9.73 -9.30 0.95
C ALA A 16 -8.22 -9.02 1.03
N GLY A 17 -7.70 -8.09 0.22
CA GLY A 17 -6.28 -7.72 0.21
C GLY A 17 -5.88 -6.61 1.19
N ASP A 18 -6.84 -5.86 1.75
CA ASP A 18 -6.58 -4.66 2.55
C ASP A 18 -5.74 -4.90 3.82
N PRO A 19 -5.90 -6.02 4.55
CA PRO A 19 -5.12 -6.27 5.77
C PRO A 19 -3.61 -6.30 5.54
N VAL A 20 -3.15 -6.70 4.34
CA VAL A 20 -1.72 -6.83 4.02
C VAL A 20 -1.02 -5.47 4.06
N GLU A 21 -1.63 -4.41 3.52
CA GLU A 21 -1.05 -3.07 3.52
C GLU A 21 -0.84 -2.56 4.95
N ALA A 22 -1.90 -2.61 5.77
CA ALA A 22 -1.85 -2.13 7.15
C ALA A 22 -0.86 -2.94 7.98
N ALA A 23 -0.81 -4.26 7.81
CA ALA A 23 0.12 -5.14 8.50
C ALA A 23 1.58 -4.83 8.14
N LEU A 24 1.90 -4.68 6.84
CA LEU A 24 3.25 -4.33 6.39
C LEU A 24 3.72 -2.99 6.97
N ALA A 25 2.85 -1.98 6.95
CA ALA A 25 3.15 -0.66 7.50
C ALA A 25 3.35 -0.71 9.02
N HIS A 26 2.46 -1.40 9.74
CA HIS A 26 2.54 -1.53 11.20
C HIS A 26 3.81 -2.27 11.63
N HIS A 27 4.14 -3.37 10.96
CA HIS A 27 5.27 -4.25 11.29
C HIS A 27 6.59 -3.87 10.60
N HIS A 28 6.67 -2.69 9.97
CA HIS A 28 7.81 -2.30 9.13
C HIS A 28 9.19 -2.40 9.81
N ARG A 29 9.27 -2.22 11.13
CA ARG A 29 10.54 -2.37 11.87
C ARG A 29 10.94 -3.83 12.05
N ALA A 30 10.00 -4.66 12.51
CA ALA A 30 10.23 -6.09 12.71
C ALA A 30 10.52 -6.82 11.40
N LEU A 31 9.89 -6.41 10.29
CA LEU A 31 10.17 -6.97 8.97
C LEU A 31 11.63 -6.80 8.55
N VAL A 32 12.28 -5.67 8.90
CA VAL A 32 13.68 -5.42 8.54
C VAL A 32 14.60 -6.42 9.22
N GLU A 33 14.32 -6.78 10.47
CA GLU A 33 15.04 -7.83 11.21
C GLU A 33 14.88 -9.22 10.56
N LEU A 34 13.77 -9.44 9.87
CA LEU A 34 13.48 -10.65 9.10
C LEU A 34 14.02 -10.60 7.65
N GLY A 35 14.73 -9.54 7.26
CA GLY A 35 15.29 -9.41 5.92
C GLY A 35 14.31 -8.86 4.87
N TYR A 36 13.31 -8.08 5.30
CA TYR A 36 12.33 -7.43 4.42
C TYR A 36 12.11 -5.96 4.79
N ALA A 37 12.10 -5.06 3.82
CA ALA A 37 11.76 -3.66 4.04
C ALA A 37 10.39 -3.35 3.43
N ALA A 38 9.43 -2.99 4.29
CA ALA A 38 8.18 -2.41 3.84
C ALA A 38 8.44 -1.04 3.20
N VAL A 39 8.03 -0.87 1.94
CA VAL A 39 8.27 0.37 1.19
C VAL A 39 7.54 1.55 1.82
N ALA A 40 6.27 1.35 2.15
CA ALA A 40 5.45 2.29 2.92
C ALA A 40 5.55 1.97 4.42
N ARG A 41 5.70 3.00 5.25
CA ARG A 41 5.71 2.88 6.73
C ARG A 41 4.36 3.18 7.35
N THR A 42 3.44 3.71 6.57
CA THR A 42 2.06 4.04 6.98
C THR A 42 1.13 3.80 5.80
N SER A 43 -0.15 3.53 6.06
CA SER A 43 -1.17 3.43 5.00
C SER A 43 -1.33 4.75 4.22
N SER A 44 -1.09 5.90 4.86
CA SER A 44 -1.12 7.19 4.16
C SER A 44 0.00 7.33 3.13
N GLU A 45 1.17 6.77 3.40
CA GLU A 45 2.30 6.78 2.46
C GLU A 45 2.01 5.91 1.21
N SER A 46 1.51 4.69 1.42
CA SER A 46 1.08 3.79 0.33
C SER A 46 -0.07 4.38 -0.47
N PHE A 47 -1.07 4.98 0.18
CA PHE A 47 -2.18 5.68 -0.47
C PHE A 47 -1.69 6.81 -1.38
N LEU A 48 -0.87 7.74 -0.88
CA LEU A 48 -0.40 8.87 -1.68
C LEU A 48 0.45 8.43 -2.88
N ALA A 49 1.21 7.34 -2.74
CA ALA A 49 1.93 6.75 -3.87
C ALA A 49 0.99 6.08 -4.88
N ALA A 50 -0.09 5.44 -4.42
CA ALA A 50 -1.14 4.94 -5.32
C ALA A 50 -1.75 6.09 -6.13
N VAL A 51 -2.13 7.18 -5.45
CA VAL A 51 -2.70 8.38 -6.10
C VAL A 51 -1.72 9.01 -7.10
N GLU A 52 -0.43 9.04 -6.78
CA GLU A 52 0.62 9.46 -7.72
C GLU A 52 0.64 8.57 -8.96
N LEU A 53 0.79 7.26 -8.79
CA LEU A 53 0.94 6.28 -9.86
C LEU A 53 -0.29 6.21 -10.75
N LEU A 54 -1.48 6.26 -10.15
CA LEU A 54 -2.77 6.26 -10.83
C LEU A 54 -3.11 7.62 -11.45
N ARG A 55 -2.31 8.66 -11.18
CA ARG A 55 -2.52 10.05 -11.62
C ARG A 55 -3.86 10.63 -11.16
N SER A 56 -4.46 10.09 -10.10
CA SER A 56 -5.82 10.40 -9.64
C SER A 56 -5.91 11.55 -8.62
N HIS A 57 -4.82 12.30 -8.38
CA HIS A 57 -4.77 13.38 -7.37
C HIS A 57 -5.97 14.34 -7.41
N ARG A 58 -6.47 14.72 -8.60
CA ARG A 58 -7.64 15.61 -8.74
C ARG A 58 -8.93 14.97 -8.21
N GLU A 59 -9.12 13.68 -8.43
CA GLU A 59 -10.29 12.91 -7.95
C GLU A 59 -10.31 12.87 -6.41
N TRP A 60 -9.12 12.89 -5.80
CA TRP A 60 -8.94 12.91 -4.35
C TRP A 60 -8.82 14.32 -3.76
N GLY A 61 -9.04 15.37 -4.54
CA GLY A 61 -8.95 16.77 -4.08
C GLY A 61 -7.52 17.22 -3.71
N LEU A 62 -6.50 16.47 -4.13
CA LEU A 62 -5.09 16.73 -3.87
C LEU A 62 -4.45 17.53 -5.01
N ARG A 63 -3.44 18.34 -4.70
CA ARG A 63 -2.62 18.99 -5.72
C ARG A 63 -1.54 18.01 -6.17
N ARG A 64 -1.07 18.15 -7.42
CA ARG A 64 0.05 17.36 -7.94
C ARG A 64 1.27 17.39 -7.00
N ALA A 65 1.61 18.57 -6.50
CA ALA A 65 2.73 18.75 -5.57
C ALA A 65 2.59 17.99 -4.24
N ASP A 66 1.38 17.55 -3.87
CA ASP A 66 1.16 16.77 -2.64
C ASP A 66 1.57 15.29 -2.81
N VAL A 67 1.55 14.78 -4.05
CA VAL A 67 1.78 13.36 -4.40
C VAL A 67 3.01 13.10 -5.27
N GLU A 68 3.57 14.11 -5.94
CA GLU A 68 4.69 13.93 -6.87
C GLU A 68 5.96 13.43 -6.18
N GLY A 69 6.56 12.36 -6.73
CA GLY A 69 7.80 11.75 -6.26
C GLY A 69 7.66 10.85 -5.03
N ARG A 70 6.45 10.58 -4.54
CA ARG A 70 6.20 9.77 -3.34
C ARG A 70 6.70 8.34 -3.54
N TRP A 71 6.33 7.70 -4.64
CA TRP A 71 6.72 6.32 -4.94
C TRP A 71 8.24 6.15 -4.97
N VAL A 72 8.93 6.93 -5.82
CA VAL A 72 10.39 6.87 -5.96
C VAL A 72 11.10 7.21 -4.65
N GLY A 73 10.60 8.21 -3.90
CA GLY A 73 11.15 8.58 -2.60
C GLY A 73 11.07 7.44 -1.59
N MET A 74 9.96 6.71 -1.54
CA MET A 74 9.80 5.55 -0.67
C MET A 74 10.69 4.38 -1.07
N VAL A 75 10.78 4.07 -2.37
CA VAL A 75 11.65 2.99 -2.87
C VAL A 75 13.11 3.27 -2.51
N ARG A 76 13.63 4.47 -2.80
CA ARG A 76 15.01 4.85 -2.47
C ARG A 76 15.32 4.77 -0.98
N ARG A 77 14.34 5.08 -0.14
CA ARG A 77 14.46 4.96 1.32
C ARG A 77 14.50 3.49 1.75
N ALA A 78 13.63 2.65 1.20
CA ALA A 78 13.60 1.22 1.52
C ALA A 78 14.87 0.50 1.02
N GLU A 79 15.43 0.91 -0.11
CA GLU A 79 16.70 0.41 -0.66
C GLU A 79 17.88 0.52 0.31
N GLN A 80 17.87 1.53 1.20
CA GLN A 80 18.94 1.72 2.20
C GLN A 80 19.02 0.56 3.20
N ALA A 81 17.93 -0.19 3.40
CA ALA A 81 17.92 -1.36 4.27
C ALA A 81 18.70 -2.55 3.66
N LYS A 82 19.02 -2.52 2.35
CA LYS A 82 19.79 -3.55 1.64
C LYS A 82 19.20 -4.97 1.69
N VAL A 83 17.90 -5.09 1.97
CA VAL A 83 17.14 -6.33 2.05
C VAL A 83 16.07 -6.43 0.95
N ASP A 84 15.30 -7.51 0.90
CA ASP A 84 14.18 -7.64 -0.05
C ASP A 84 13.09 -6.61 0.27
N LEU A 85 12.34 -6.16 -0.74
CA LEU A 85 11.26 -5.18 -0.55
C LEU A 85 9.89 -5.85 -0.53
N VAL A 86 8.98 -5.29 0.25
CA VAL A 86 7.56 -5.65 0.26
C VAL A 86 6.70 -4.39 0.17
N PHE A 87 5.67 -4.43 -0.67
CA PHE A 87 4.71 -3.34 -0.82
C PHE A 87 3.34 -3.92 -1.14
N SER A 88 2.28 -3.33 -0.59
CA SER A 88 0.90 -3.72 -0.84
C SER A 88 0.07 -2.47 -1.03
N GLN A 89 -0.77 -2.47 -2.07
CA GLN A 89 -1.75 -1.42 -2.29
C GLN A 89 -2.87 -1.91 -3.21
N THR A 90 -4.08 -2.04 -2.68
CA THR A 90 -5.24 -2.58 -3.40
C THR A 90 -5.78 -1.61 -4.45
N MET A 91 -5.55 -0.29 -4.32
CA MET A 91 -5.90 0.68 -5.37
C MET A 91 -5.17 0.41 -6.71
N LEU A 92 -4.01 -0.24 -6.69
CA LEU A 92 -3.27 -0.60 -7.90
C LEU A 92 -3.92 -1.77 -8.66
N ALA A 93 -4.98 -2.38 -8.11
CA ALA A 93 -5.79 -3.36 -8.81
C ALA A 93 -6.38 -2.81 -10.12
N ASP A 94 -6.56 -1.49 -10.23
CA ASP A 94 -7.13 -0.84 -11.44
C ASP A 94 -6.08 -0.05 -12.23
N ALA A 95 -4.79 -0.21 -11.92
CA ALA A 95 -3.72 0.51 -12.60
C ALA A 95 -3.65 0.14 -14.09
N ALA A 96 -3.62 1.13 -14.97
CA ALA A 96 -3.37 0.95 -16.40
C ALA A 96 -1.94 0.43 -16.66
N PRO A 97 -1.66 -0.24 -17.80
CA PRO A 97 -0.33 -0.80 -18.09
C PRO A 97 0.82 0.19 -17.93
N GLU A 98 0.66 1.43 -18.37
CA GLU A 98 1.69 2.47 -18.27
C GLU A 98 1.93 2.89 -16.81
N GLN A 99 0.92 2.80 -15.95
CA GLN A 99 1.02 3.07 -14.51
C GLN A 99 1.74 1.93 -13.79
N VAL A 100 1.50 0.70 -14.23
CA VAL A 100 2.25 -0.48 -13.76
C VAL A 100 3.73 -0.38 -14.18
N ASP A 101 4.00 0.02 -15.41
CA ASP A 101 5.37 0.22 -15.90
C ASP A 101 6.10 1.29 -15.06
N LEU A 102 5.45 2.42 -14.76
CA LEU A 102 6.01 3.46 -13.88
C LEU A 102 6.35 2.92 -12.47
N LEU A 103 5.50 2.05 -11.91
CA LEU A 103 5.77 1.41 -10.62
C LEU A 103 7.03 0.54 -10.71
N VAL A 104 7.10 -0.32 -11.74
CA VAL A 104 8.16 -1.31 -11.94
C VAL A 104 9.50 -0.65 -12.28
N ASP A 105 9.50 0.45 -13.02
CA ASP A 105 10.71 1.18 -13.40
C ASP A 105 11.49 1.71 -12.18
N ALA A 106 10.79 2.17 -11.14
CA ALA A 106 11.43 2.58 -9.89
C ALA A 106 12.15 1.41 -9.19
N LEU A 107 11.72 0.17 -9.43
CA LEU A 107 12.26 -1.07 -8.84
C LEU A 107 13.33 -1.73 -9.72
N HIS A 108 13.96 -0.98 -10.63
CA HIS A 108 15.01 -1.51 -11.53
C HIS A 108 16.18 -2.21 -10.80
N ALA A 109 16.44 -1.91 -9.53
CA ALA A 109 17.46 -2.57 -8.70
C ALA A 109 17.02 -3.95 -8.17
N PHE A 110 15.74 -4.33 -8.33
CA PHE A 110 15.16 -5.57 -7.80
C PHE A 110 14.64 -6.51 -8.88
N ARG A 111 14.43 -7.76 -8.50
CA ARG A 111 13.64 -8.72 -9.25
C ARG A 111 12.20 -8.62 -8.74
N VAL A 112 11.35 -7.94 -9.50
CA VAL A 112 9.94 -7.77 -9.15
C VAL A 112 9.23 -9.13 -9.12
N GLN A 113 8.47 -9.37 -8.06
CA GLN A 113 7.53 -10.45 -7.87
C GLN A 113 6.17 -9.82 -7.61
N VAL A 114 5.12 -10.25 -8.31
CA VAL A 114 3.77 -9.75 -8.10
C VAL A 114 2.94 -10.84 -7.45
N VAL A 115 2.18 -10.45 -6.43
CA VAL A 115 1.25 -11.33 -5.72
C VAL A 115 -0.15 -10.78 -5.93
N VAL A 116 -1.00 -11.52 -6.61
CA VAL A 116 -2.41 -11.22 -6.79
C VAL A 116 -3.20 -11.99 -5.74
N SER A 117 -4.02 -11.32 -4.95
CA SER A 117 -4.98 -11.98 -4.06
C SER A 117 -6.41 -11.76 -4.52
N ALA A 118 -7.23 -12.80 -4.34
CA ALA A 118 -8.65 -12.78 -4.68
C ALA A 118 -9.43 -13.55 -3.62
N GLY A 119 -10.57 -13.00 -3.22
CA GLY A 119 -11.52 -13.67 -2.33
C GLY A 119 -12.40 -14.68 -3.07
N PRO A 120 -13.28 -15.39 -2.33
CA PRO A 120 -14.25 -16.31 -2.93
C PRO A 120 -15.17 -15.59 -3.95
N GLY A 121 -15.33 -16.16 -5.15
CA GLY A 121 -16.21 -15.61 -6.18
C GLY A 121 -15.63 -14.43 -6.98
N GLU A 122 -14.33 -14.13 -6.82
CA GLU A 122 -13.64 -13.06 -7.54
C GLU A 122 -12.80 -13.56 -8.73
N GLU A 123 -13.07 -14.75 -9.27
CA GLU A 123 -12.23 -15.40 -10.28
C GLU A 123 -12.05 -14.55 -11.54
N ALA A 124 -13.12 -13.92 -12.03
CA ALA A 124 -13.06 -13.05 -13.20
C ALA A 124 -12.18 -11.81 -12.96
N ARG A 125 -12.24 -11.24 -11.75
CA ARG A 125 -11.41 -10.08 -11.37
C ARG A 125 -9.96 -10.48 -11.24
N ARG A 126 -9.70 -11.63 -10.59
CA ARG A 126 -8.38 -12.23 -10.48
C ARG A 126 -7.75 -12.44 -11.85
N ASP A 127 -8.47 -13.06 -12.78
CA ASP A 127 -7.94 -13.35 -14.11
C ASP A 127 -7.60 -12.07 -14.89
N ALA A 128 -8.43 -11.02 -14.75
CA ALA A 128 -8.13 -9.71 -15.31
C ALA A 128 -6.88 -9.06 -14.68
N LEU A 129 -6.70 -9.18 -13.36
CA LEU A 129 -5.51 -8.72 -12.65
C LEU A 129 -4.25 -9.47 -13.11
N VAL A 130 -4.33 -10.80 -13.19
CA VAL A 130 -3.25 -11.66 -13.66
C VAL A 130 -2.83 -11.27 -15.07
N ALA A 131 -3.78 -11.14 -16.00
CA ALA A 131 -3.48 -10.75 -17.38
C ALA A 131 -2.76 -9.39 -17.45
N ARG A 132 -3.19 -8.42 -16.64
CA ARG A 132 -2.60 -7.08 -16.62
C ARG A 132 -1.17 -7.09 -16.07
N TRP A 133 -0.97 -7.73 -14.93
CA TRP A 133 0.32 -7.73 -14.22
C TRP A 133 1.35 -8.70 -14.81
N GLN A 134 0.90 -9.75 -15.50
CA GLN A 134 1.77 -10.69 -16.21
C GLN A 134 2.65 -9.98 -17.25
N ARG A 135 2.10 -9.00 -17.96
CA ARG A 135 2.83 -8.18 -18.94
C ARG A 135 4.00 -7.43 -18.29
N ALA A 136 3.82 -6.94 -17.06
CA ALA A 136 4.81 -6.15 -16.35
C ALA A 136 5.99 -7.00 -15.82
N VAL A 137 5.73 -8.20 -15.31
CA VAL A 137 6.79 -9.06 -14.72
C VAL A 137 7.61 -9.83 -15.75
N ARG A 138 7.17 -9.87 -17.03
CA ARG A 138 7.77 -10.51 -18.22
C ARG A 138 7.95 -12.03 -18.15
N LYS A 139 8.07 -12.62 -16.96
CA LYS A 139 8.22 -14.06 -16.72
C LYS A 139 7.10 -14.57 -15.83
N PRO A 140 6.44 -15.69 -16.18
CA PRO A 140 5.31 -16.23 -15.41
C PRO A 140 5.69 -16.65 -14.01
N GLU A 141 6.92 -17.15 -13.78
CA GLU A 141 7.39 -17.54 -12.45
C GLU A 141 7.50 -16.39 -11.42
N ARG A 142 7.21 -15.16 -11.83
CA ARG A 142 7.26 -13.95 -11.00
C ARG A 142 5.88 -13.43 -10.62
N LEU A 143 4.82 -14.03 -11.15
CA LEU A 143 3.45 -13.73 -10.78
C LEU A 143 2.92 -14.89 -9.95
N HIS A 144 2.37 -14.56 -8.80
CA HIS A 144 1.86 -15.51 -7.82
C HIS A 144 0.40 -15.17 -7.53
N VAL A 145 -0.44 -16.19 -7.40
CA VAL A 145 -1.86 -16.04 -7.12
C VAL A 145 -2.15 -16.62 -5.74
N LEU A 146 -2.85 -15.87 -4.91
CA LEU A 146 -3.39 -16.29 -3.62
C LEU A 146 -4.92 -16.34 -3.74
N ASP A 147 -5.43 -17.53 -4.00
CA ASP A 147 -6.87 -17.80 -3.96
C ASP A 147 -7.26 -18.05 -2.49
N LEU A 148 -7.99 -17.10 -1.91
CA LEU A 148 -8.36 -17.12 -0.50
C LEU A 148 -9.65 -17.92 -0.32
N PRO A 149 -9.69 -18.88 0.62
CA PRO A 149 -10.86 -19.73 0.85
C PRO A 149 -12.02 -18.98 1.53
N ASP A 150 -11.71 -17.88 2.21
CA ASP A 150 -12.62 -17.04 2.98
C ASP A 150 -12.10 -15.60 2.99
N GLU A 151 -12.89 -14.69 3.57
CA GLU A 151 -12.51 -13.29 3.74
C GLU A 151 -11.79 -13.04 5.08
N ASP A 152 -11.26 -14.08 5.75
CA ASP A 152 -10.55 -13.89 7.03
C ASP A 152 -9.24 -13.12 6.81
N PRO A 153 -9.07 -11.93 7.42
CA PRO A 153 -7.83 -11.16 7.36
C PRO A 153 -6.59 -11.96 7.77
N ALA A 154 -6.72 -12.87 8.74
CA ALA A 154 -5.61 -13.67 9.21
C ALA A 154 -5.16 -14.71 8.16
N THR A 155 -6.07 -15.18 7.31
CA THR A 155 -5.77 -16.10 6.21
C THR A 155 -4.92 -15.41 5.15
N VAL A 156 -5.35 -14.25 4.62
CA VAL A 156 -4.56 -13.53 3.61
C VAL A 156 -3.16 -13.15 4.11
N TRP A 157 -3.04 -12.70 5.35
CA TRP A 157 -1.75 -12.31 5.92
C TRP A 157 -0.80 -13.49 6.05
N ARG A 158 -1.31 -14.63 6.54
CA ARG A 158 -0.55 -15.89 6.67
C ARG A 158 -0.10 -16.44 5.33
N GLU A 159 -0.99 -16.48 4.34
CA GLU A 159 -0.66 -16.96 3.00
C GLU A 159 0.35 -16.04 2.29
N PHE A 160 0.19 -14.73 2.43
CA PHE A 160 1.16 -13.76 1.93
C PHE A 160 2.54 -13.93 2.59
N GLY A 161 2.60 -14.01 3.92
CA GLY A 161 3.84 -14.21 4.65
C GLY A 161 4.55 -15.51 4.26
N ARG A 162 3.79 -16.61 4.14
CA ARG A 162 4.29 -17.92 3.69
C ARG A 162 4.89 -17.85 2.29
N LEU A 163 4.23 -17.16 1.35
CA LEU A 163 4.70 -17.00 -0.02
C LEU A 163 5.98 -16.14 -0.09
N VAL A 164 6.03 -15.04 0.65
CA VAL A 164 7.17 -14.11 0.65
C VAL A 164 8.37 -14.69 1.41
N GLY A 165 8.12 -15.48 2.46
CA GLY A 165 9.13 -16.18 3.25
C GLY A 165 9.34 -15.64 4.67
N PHE A 166 8.37 -14.93 5.25
CA PHE A 166 8.42 -14.50 6.66
C PHE A 166 7.28 -15.10 7.49
N GLY A 167 7.56 -15.37 8.77
CA GLY A 167 6.57 -15.91 9.71
C GLY A 167 5.62 -14.82 10.22
N THR A 168 4.32 -15.13 10.30
CA THR A 168 3.29 -14.18 10.74
C THR A 168 2.84 -14.35 12.18
N ALA A 169 3.28 -15.41 12.87
CA ALA A 169 2.90 -15.69 14.26
C ALA A 169 3.27 -14.54 15.22
N SER A 170 4.48 -13.99 15.07
CA SER A 170 4.96 -12.82 15.84
C SER A 170 4.57 -11.48 15.22
N LEU A 171 4.00 -11.50 14.00
CA LEU A 171 3.52 -10.32 13.26
C LEU A 171 1.99 -10.35 13.15
N GLY A 172 1.30 -10.72 14.23
CA GLY A 172 -0.14 -10.89 14.22
C GLY A 172 -0.91 -9.61 13.85
N LEU A 173 -2.17 -9.78 13.41
CA LEU A 173 -3.05 -8.66 13.07
C LEU A 173 -3.73 -8.02 14.30
N GLY A 174 -3.69 -8.67 15.46
CA GLY A 174 -4.38 -8.18 16.67
C GLY A 174 -3.88 -6.82 17.18
N SER A 175 -2.64 -6.43 16.85
CA SER A 175 -2.10 -5.09 17.17
C SER A 175 -2.23 -4.08 16.03
N VAL A 176 -2.62 -4.53 14.84
CA VAL A 176 -2.74 -3.69 13.65
C VAL A 176 -4.04 -2.90 13.76
N PRO A 177 -4.00 -1.56 13.77
CA PRO A 177 -5.21 -0.76 13.76
C PRO A 177 -6.04 -1.09 12.51
N PRO A 178 -7.35 -1.36 12.63
CA PRO A 178 -8.19 -1.57 11.46
C PRO A 178 -8.17 -0.30 10.59
N ALA A 179 -8.01 -0.47 9.27
CA ALA A 179 -7.95 0.64 8.31
C ALA A 179 -9.25 1.47 8.32
N VAL A 180 -10.38 0.80 8.51
CA VAL A 180 -11.71 1.39 8.75
C VAL A 180 -12.37 0.56 9.85
N PRO A 181 -12.96 1.17 10.90
CA PRO A 181 -13.75 0.42 11.86
C PRO A 181 -14.88 -0.30 11.12
N PRO A 182 -15.08 -1.62 11.32
CA PRO A 182 -16.16 -2.33 10.65
C PRO A 182 -17.49 -1.69 11.02
N CYS A 183 -18.17 -1.12 10.01
CA CYS A 183 -19.51 -0.59 10.18
C CYS A 183 -20.49 -1.74 10.02
N ALA A 184 -21.10 -2.20 11.11
CA ALA A 184 -22.03 -3.33 11.08
C ALA A 184 -23.34 -3.01 10.34
N THR A 185 -23.69 -1.72 10.24
CA THR A 185 -24.91 -1.24 9.57
C THR A 185 -24.66 -0.02 8.69
N LEU A 186 -25.58 0.24 7.76
CA LEU A 186 -25.59 1.48 6.96
C LEU A 186 -25.67 2.74 7.85
N ALA A 187 -26.36 2.66 8.99
CA ALA A 187 -26.45 3.75 9.94
C ALA A 187 -25.08 4.02 10.61
N ASP A 188 -24.33 2.97 10.92
CA ASP A 188 -22.95 3.10 11.43
C ASP A 188 -22.03 3.71 10.38
N ALA A 189 -22.12 3.26 9.13
CA ALA A 189 -21.36 3.82 8.03
C ALA A 189 -21.64 5.32 7.84
N ARG A 190 -22.90 5.74 7.89
CA ARG A 190 -23.29 7.16 7.81
C ARG A 190 -22.74 7.98 8.98
N ARG A 191 -22.86 7.47 10.21
CA ARG A 191 -22.28 8.12 11.40
C ARG A 191 -20.76 8.26 11.29
N GLU A 192 -20.11 7.22 10.79
CA GLU A 192 -18.66 7.22 10.59
C GLU A 192 -18.25 8.23 9.51
N MET A 193 -18.98 8.29 8.39
CA MET A 193 -18.78 9.33 7.37
C MET A 193 -18.94 10.72 7.95
N GLU A 194 -20.00 11.00 8.70
CA GLU A 194 -20.19 12.30 9.36
C GLU A 194 -19.05 12.63 10.34
N ARG A 195 -18.58 11.64 11.11
CA ARG A 195 -17.45 11.79 12.04
C ARG A 195 -16.18 12.16 11.28
N LEU A 196 -15.90 11.47 10.18
CA LEU A 196 -14.74 11.75 9.33
C LEU A 196 -14.83 13.14 8.72
N VAL A 197 -16.00 13.55 8.20
CA VAL A 197 -16.23 14.91 7.68
C VAL A 197 -15.93 15.97 8.74
N ARG A 198 -16.45 15.81 9.97
CA ARG A 198 -16.16 16.74 11.08
C ARG A 198 -14.68 16.77 11.45
N ARG A 199 -14.02 15.60 11.46
CA ARG A 199 -12.60 15.50 11.77
C ARG A 199 -11.73 16.15 10.69
N THR A 200 -12.06 15.95 9.42
CA THR A 200 -11.38 16.60 8.29
C THR A 200 -11.51 18.12 8.40
N ALA A 201 -12.70 18.65 8.63
CA ALA A 201 -12.90 20.09 8.84
C ALA A 201 -12.07 20.64 10.02
N SER A 202 -11.98 19.89 11.13
CA SER A 202 -11.13 20.28 12.27
C SER A 202 -9.64 20.28 11.92
N LEU A 203 -9.17 19.30 11.13
CA LEU A 203 -7.78 19.21 10.68
C LEU A 203 -7.42 20.35 9.72
N GLU A 204 -8.32 20.75 8.83
CA GLU A 204 -8.14 21.89 7.93
C GLU A 204 -7.94 23.21 8.71
N LEU A 205 -8.75 23.43 9.76
CA LEU A 205 -8.57 24.59 10.64
C LEU A 205 -7.19 24.59 11.32
N ARG A 206 -6.79 23.45 11.90
CA ARG A 206 -5.47 23.30 12.54
C ARG A 206 -4.32 23.51 11.55
N LEU A 207 -4.45 23.00 10.33
CA LEU A 207 -3.45 23.19 9.27
C LEU A 207 -3.33 24.68 8.92
N GLY A 208 -4.46 25.39 8.78
CA GLY A 208 -4.47 26.83 8.57
C GLY A 208 -3.81 27.63 9.70
N GLU A 209 -4.02 27.22 10.96
CA GLU A 209 -3.34 27.82 12.11
C GLU A 209 -1.83 27.60 12.08
N LEU A 210 -1.39 26.38 11.78
CA LEU A 210 0.03 26.04 11.66
C LEU A 210 0.69 26.82 10.53
N ASP A 211 0.03 26.98 9.39
CA ASP A 211 0.54 27.78 8.28
C ASP A 211 0.67 29.27 8.65
N ARG A 212 -0.32 29.82 9.37
CA ARG A 212 -0.22 31.20 9.91
C ARG A 212 0.94 31.34 10.89
N ARG A 213 1.14 30.35 11.79
CA ARG A 213 2.29 30.33 12.71
C ARG A 213 3.61 30.28 11.93
N ARG A 214 3.73 29.40 10.94
CA ARG A 214 4.93 29.26 10.09
C ARG A 214 5.27 30.56 9.35
N ARG A 215 4.27 31.25 8.79
CA ARG A 215 4.46 32.55 8.12
C ARG A 215 4.92 33.64 9.10
N ARG A 216 4.39 33.66 10.33
CA ARG A 216 4.85 34.58 11.38
C ARG A 216 6.31 34.33 11.72
N PHE A 217 6.68 33.09 12.06
CA PHE A 217 8.07 32.75 12.37
C PHE A 217 9.06 33.08 11.26
N ARG A 218 8.70 32.87 9.98
CA ARG A 218 9.55 33.27 8.85
C ARG A 218 9.74 34.78 8.72
N ARG A 219 8.76 35.59 9.13
CA ARG A 219 8.86 37.06 9.11
C ARG A 219 9.67 37.61 10.28
N THR A 220 9.70 36.92 11.41
CA THR A 220 10.47 37.34 12.59
C THR A 220 11.93 36.88 12.54
N ALA A 221 12.27 35.92 11.67
CA ALA A 221 13.61 35.39 11.48
C ALA A 221 14.37 36.03 10.30
N ALA A 222 13.76 36.98 9.61
CA ALA A 222 14.33 37.80 8.54
C ALA A 222 14.46 39.24 9.04
#